data_AF-A0A9Q4GYD1-F1
#
_entry.id   AF-A0A9Q4GYD1-F1
#
_cell.length_a   1.000
_cell.length_b   1.000
_cell.length_c   1.000
_cell.angle_alpha   90.00
_cell.angle_beta   90.00
_cell.angle_gamma   90.00
#
_symmetry.space_group_name_H-M   'P 1'
#
loop_
_entity.id
_entity.type
_entity.pdbx_description
1 polymer ?
#
loop_
_entity_poly.entity_id
_entity_poly.type
_entity_poly.pdbx_seq_one_letter_code
_entity_poly.pdbx_strand_id
1 'polypeptide(L)'
;TDAVARLRIQYGTSLVYPAVTAGAHVSAVPNHQVGRMTDLRTRAHVAMAGNFGYELDLTALPKSDLREIRSQIEWYKTIRPVVQFGDYYPLKSPFEGEGNDSAWMYLSTDGRAGVVTYVHVLAIANDAARRLCLTALEREASYRLEEMDGASVVRSGSELMQIGILLPVVRGDFQSWMWRLERLDETRGV
;
A
#
# COMPACT_ATOMS: atom_id res chain seq x y z
N THR A 1 8.69 -12.31 -9.89
CA THR A 1 8.73 -10.91 -9.41
C THR A 1 8.43 -10.87 -7.93
N ASP A 2 9.42 -11.21 -7.10
CA ASP A 2 9.24 -11.33 -5.65
C ASP A 2 8.83 -10.02 -4.97
N ALA A 3 7.82 -10.04 -4.09
CA ALA A 3 7.28 -8.85 -3.46
C ALA A 3 8.28 -8.16 -2.51
N VAL A 4 9.05 -8.93 -1.74
CA VAL A 4 10.00 -8.38 -0.76
C VAL A 4 11.20 -7.75 -1.48
N ALA A 5 11.75 -8.42 -2.50
CA ALA A 5 12.81 -7.85 -3.34
C ALA A 5 12.34 -6.58 -4.05
N ARG A 6 11.07 -6.54 -4.49
CA ARG A 6 10.47 -5.37 -5.13
C ARG A 6 10.39 -4.15 -4.21
N LEU A 7 10.32 -4.29 -2.88
CA LEU A 7 10.30 -3.15 -1.95
C LEU A 7 11.51 -2.23 -2.16
N ARG A 8 12.72 -2.79 -2.14
CA ARG A 8 13.96 -2.01 -2.35
C ARG A 8 14.08 -1.47 -3.78
N ILE A 9 13.74 -2.29 -4.78
CA ILE A 9 13.83 -1.92 -6.19
C ILE A 9 12.87 -0.75 -6.50
N GLN A 10 11.61 -0.88 -6.09
CA GLN A 10 10.60 0.15 -6.33
C GLN A 10 10.89 1.41 -5.53
N TYR A 11 11.28 1.30 -4.26
CA TYR A 11 11.69 2.47 -3.47
C TYR A 11 12.82 3.25 -4.16
N GLY A 12 13.90 2.57 -4.54
CA GLY A 12 15.04 3.21 -5.20
C GLY A 12 14.66 3.83 -6.55
N THR A 13 13.77 3.17 -7.31
CA THR A 13 13.26 3.69 -8.58
C THR A 13 12.43 4.97 -8.39
N SER A 14 11.55 4.98 -7.37
CA SER A 14 10.66 6.10 -7.07
C SER A 14 11.38 7.37 -6.59
N LEU A 15 12.67 7.30 -6.26
CA LEU A 15 13.48 8.49 -5.94
C LEU A 15 13.71 9.39 -7.16
N VAL A 16 13.60 8.86 -8.38
CA VAL A 16 13.90 9.58 -9.62
C VAL A 16 12.78 9.47 -10.65
N TYR A 17 12.08 8.33 -10.70
CA TYR A 17 11.10 8.05 -11.74
C TYR A 17 9.68 7.94 -11.15
N PRO A 18 8.66 8.54 -11.77
CA PRO A 18 7.29 8.43 -11.30
C PRO A 18 6.73 7.01 -11.53
N ALA A 19 5.76 6.62 -10.70
CA ALA A 19 5.18 5.27 -10.68
C ALA A 19 4.65 4.79 -12.04
N VAL A 20 4.09 5.71 -12.85
CA VAL A 20 3.57 5.41 -14.18
C VAL A 20 4.62 4.87 -15.17
N THR A 21 5.91 5.03 -14.88
CA THR A 21 7.00 4.50 -15.72
C THR A 21 7.37 3.05 -15.39
N ALA A 22 6.89 2.51 -14.26
CA ALA A 22 7.31 1.21 -13.75
C ALA A 22 6.19 0.17 -13.84
N GLY A 23 6.41 -0.89 -14.63
CA GLY A 23 5.57 -2.08 -14.62
C GLY A 23 5.80 -2.95 -13.37
N ALA A 24 4.73 -3.35 -12.70
CA ALA A 24 4.78 -4.15 -11.49
C ALA A 24 3.70 -5.24 -11.50
N HIS A 25 4.13 -6.50 -11.60
CA HIS A 25 3.25 -7.64 -11.75
C HIS A 25 3.29 -8.58 -10.55
N VAL A 26 2.12 -9.05 -10.15
CA VAL A 26 1.93 -10.19 -9.25
C VAL A 26 2.34 -11.47 -9.97
N SER A 27 3.33 -12.20 -9.46
CA SER A 27 3.74 -13.52 -10.02
C SER A 27 3.38 -14.68 -9.10
N ALA A 28 3.48 -15.90 -9.61
CA ALA A 28 3.34 -17.14 -8.85
C ALA A 28 4.28 -17.24 -7.63
N VAL A 29 3.91 -18.08 -6.66
CA VAL A 29 4.73 -18.49 -5.51
C VAL A 29 4.80 -20.03 -5.42
N PRO A 30 5.91 -20.64 -4.96
CA PRO A 30 7.17 -20.01 -4.57
C PRO A 30 7.78 -19.19 -5.70
N ASN A 31 8.33 -18.02 -5.37
CA ASN A 31 8.84 -17.12 -6.40
C ASN A 31 9.94 -17.81 -7.23
N HIS A 32 9.85 -17.80 -8.56
CA HIS A 32 10.79 -18.53 -9.42
C HIS A 32 12.24 -18.05 -9.35
N GLN A 33 12.48 -16.78 -8.98
CA GLN A 33 13.83 -16.21 -8.92
C GLN A 33 14.56 -16.57 -7.61
N VAL A 34 13.85 -16.55 -6.48
CA VAL A 34 14.48 -16.67 -5.14
C VAL A 34 13.77 -17.63 -4.18
N GLY A 35 12.74 -18.34 -4.63
CA GLY A 35 12.03 -19.37 -3.86
C GLY A 35 11.12 -18.86 -2.73
N ARG A 36 10.97 -17.54 -2.55
CA ARG A 36 10.20 -16.97 -1.43
C ARG A 36 8.70 -17.24 -1.58
N MET A 37 8.06 -17.55 -0.45
CA MET A 37 6.61 -17.62 -0.30
C MET A 37 6.08 -16.30 0.24
N THR A 38 5.04 -15.76 -0.38
CA THR A 38 4.37 -14.51 0.05
C THR A 38 2.89 -14.58 -0.29
N ASP A 39 2.05 -14.05 0.58
CA ASP A 39 0.60 -13.99 0.37
C ASP A 39 0.22 -13.24 -0.91
N LEU A 40 -0.92 -13.61 -1.51
CA LEU A 40 -1.43 -12.95 -2.70
C LEU A 40 -1.70 -11.46 -2.45
N ARG A 41 -2.30 -11.13 -1.29
CA ARG A 41 -2.50 -9.75 -0.81
C ARG A 41 -1.22 -8.91 -0.85
N THR A 42 -0.12 -9.41 -0.26
CA THR A 42 1.14 -8.65 -0.23
C THR A 42 1.77 -8.47 -1.59
N ARG A 43 1.75 -9.52 -2.43
CA ARG A 43 2.20 -9.38 -3.83
C ARG A 43 1.40 -8.30 -4.57
N ALA A 44 0.09 -8.27 -4.36
CA ALA A 44 -0.79 -7.29 -4.98
C ALA A 44 -0.51 -5.87 -4.48
N HIS A 45 -0.48 -5.64 -3.16
CA HIS A 45 -0.19 -4.33 -2.58
C HIS A 45 1.13 -3.74 -3.06
N VAL A 46 2.21 -4.54 -3.12
CA VAL A 46 3.51 -4.08 -3.64
C VAL A 46 3.43 -3.77 -5.13
N ALA A 47 2.74 -4.60 -5.91
CA ALA A 47 2.59 -4.39 -7.35
C ALA A 47 1.70 -3.18 -7.68
N MET A 48 0.76 -2.81 -6.81
CA MET A 48 -0.08 -1.63 -6.97
C MET A 48 0.68 -0.31 -6.80
N ALA A 49 1.97 -0.31 -6.45
CA ALA A 49 2.80 0.90 -6.38
C ALA A 49 3.39 1.33 -7.75
N GLY A 50 3.00 0.68 -8.84
CA GLY A 50 3.34 1.03 -10.22
C GLY A 50 2.18 0.71 -11.16
N ASN A 51 2.47 0.45 -12.43
CA ASN A 51 1.49 -0.08 -13.38
C ASN A 51 1.19 -1.55 -13.05
N PHE A 52 0.05 -1.77 -12.41
CA PHE A 52 -0.36 -3.06 -11.86
C PHE A 52 -0.71 -4.09 -12.95
N GLY A 53 -0.23 -5.32 -12.77
CA GLY A 53 -0.55 -6.45 -13.64
C GLY A 53 -0.39 -7.80 -12.97
N TYR A 54 -0.69 -8.87 -13.71
CA TYR A 54 -0.54 -10.26 -13.28
C TYR A 54 0.30 -11.04 -14.29
N GLU A 55 1.23 -11.84 -13.77
CA GLU A 55 2.18 -12.66 -14.54
C GLU A 55 2.26 -14.06 -13.89
N LEU A 56 1.15 -14.79 -13.96
CA LEU A 56 1.01 -16.16 -13.49
C LEU A 56 -0.09 -16.89 -14.26
N ASP A 57 -0.09 -18.22 -14.20
CA ASP A 57 -1.12 -19.04 -14.83
C ASP A 57 -2.44 -18.96 -14.03
N LEU A 58 -3.40 -18.17 -14.54
CA LEU A 58 -4.72 -18.01 -13.93
C LEU A 58 -5.57 -19.29 -14.01
N THR A 59 -5.28 -20.21 -14.95
CA THR A 59 -6.07 -21.44 -15.13
C THR A 59 -5.79 -22.47 -14.04
N ALA A 60 -4.63 -22.37 -13.39
CA ALA A 60 -4.19 -23.24 -12.31
C ALA A 60 -4.61 -22.75 -10.91
N LEU A 61 -5.22 -21.57 -10.79
CA LEU A 61 -5.56 -20.98 -9.50
C LEU A 61 -6.89 -21.50 -8.93
N PRO A 62 -6.98 -21.64 -7.60
CA PRO A 62 -8.25 -21.96 -6.95
C PRO A 62 -9.25 -20.79 -7.12
N LYS A 63 -10.55 -21.11 -7.04
CA LYS A 63 -11.62 -20.12 -7.19
C LYS A 63 -11.56 -19.00 -6.14
N SER A 64 -10.98 -19.24 -4.96
CA SER A 64 -10.73 -18.22 -3.93
C SER A 64 -9.83 -17.12 -4.45
N ASP A 65 -8.69 -17.50 -5.01
CA ASP A 65 -7.65 -16.59 -5.46
C ASP A 65 -8.15 -15.81 -6.68
N LEU A 66 -8.92 -16.45 -7.56
CA LEU A 66 -9.57 -15.75 -8.69
C LEU A 66 -10.56 -14.67 -8.23
N ARG A 67 -11.27 -14.89 -7.10
CA ARG A 67 -12.13 -13.85 -6.51
C ARG A 67 -11.29 -12.73 -5.91
N GLU A 68 -10.23 -13.06 -5.19
CA GLU A 68 -9.32 -12.07 -4.62
C GLU A 68 -8.68 -11.20 -5.71
N ILE A 69 -8.21 -11.81 -6.82
CA ILE A 69 -7.68 -11.12 -7.99
C ILE A 69 -8.71 -10.17 -8.59
N ARG A 70 -9.98 -10.60 -8.72
CA ARG A 70 -11.04 -9.73 -9.21
C ARG A 70 -11.20 -8.49 -8.32
N SER A 71 -11.30 -8.69 -7.00
CA SER A 71 -11.41 -7.59 -6.04
C SER A 71 -10.20 -6.66 -6.08
N GLN A 72 -8.98 -7.20 -6.21
CA GLN A 72 -7.75 -6.42 -6.35
C GLN A 72 -7.77 -5.55 -7.62
N ILE A 73 -8.23 -6.09 -8.76
CA ILE A 73 -8.35 -5.34 -10.02
C ILE A 73 -9.39 -4.23 -9.89
N GLU A 74 -10.56 -4.53 -9.32
CA GLU A 74 -11.63 -3.55 -9.10
C GLU A 74 -11.15 -2.42 -8.18
N TRP A 75 -10.50 -2.77 -7.06
CA TRP A 75 -9.90 -1.82 -6.13
C TRP A 75 -8.84 -0.94 -6.82
N TYR A 76 -7.90 -1.55 -7.54
CA TYR A 76 -6.85 -0.81 -8.24
C TYR A 76 -7.43 0.19 -9.25
N LYS A 77 -8.52 -0.15 -9.95
CA LYS A 77 -9.19 0.80 -10.86
C LYS A 77 -9.71 2.04 -10.13
N THR A 78 -10.06 1.95 -8.85
CA THR A 78 -10.50 3.12 -8.05
C THR A 78 -9.34 4.01 -7.63
N ILE A 79 -8.15 3.43 -7.39
CA ILE A 79 -6.98 4.16 -6.88
C ILE A 79 -5.94 4.50 -7.95
N ARG A 80 -6.01 3.88 -9.14
CA ARG A 80 -5.02 4.03 -10.22
C ARG A 80 -4.69 5.49 -10.59
N PRO A 81 -5.64 6.46 -10.63
CA PRO A 81 -5.30 7.81 -11.04
C PRO A 81 -4.34 8.47 -10.03
N VAL A 82 -4.55 8.18 -8.73
CA VAL A 82 -3.71 8.68 -7.64
C VAL A 82 -2.36 7.97 -7.65
N VAL A 83 -2.32 6.65 -7.81
CA VAL A 83 -1.05 5.90 -7.86
C VAL A 83 -0.18 6.34 -9.04
N GLN A 84 -0.75 6.44 -10.24
CA GLN A 84 0.03 6.68 -11.46
C GLN A 84 0.47 8.14 -11.60
N PHE A 85 -0.36 9.09 -11.15
CA PHE A 85 -0.15 10.51 -11.43
C PHE A 85 -0.12 11.41 -10.19
N GLY A 86 -0.33 10.84 -8.99
CA GLY A 86 -0.20 11.57 -7.74
C GLY A 86 1.25 11.75 -7.30
N ASP A 87 1.44 12.65 -6.35
CA ASP A 87 2.72 12.92 -5.72
C ASP A 87 3.12 11.77 -4.80
N TYR A 88 4.34 11.27 -4.94
CA TYR A 88 4.89 10.18 -4.15
C TYR A 88 5.58 10.70 -2.89
N TYR A 89 5.20 10.16 -1.74
CA TYR A 89 5.78 10.45 -0.43
C TYR A 89 6.32 9.16 0.20
N PRO A 90 7.65 8.98 0.31
CA PRO A 90 8.20 7.89 1.10
C PRO A 90 7.91 8.14 2.58
N LEU A 91 7.38 7.12 3.27
CA LEU A 91 7.06 7.19 4.71
C LEU A 91 8.03 6.35 5.56
N LYS A 92 8.44 5.18 5.05
CA LYS A 92 9.48 4.34 5.67
C LYS A 92 10.35 3.73 4.58
N SER A 93 11.66 3.91 4.71
CA SER A 93 12.66 3.39 3.77
C SER A 93 13.07 1.95 4.12
N PRO A 94 13.11 1.01 3.15
CA PRO A 94 13.67 -0.33 3.34
C PRO A 94 15.21 -0.33 3.51
N PHE A 95 15.84 0.84 3.45
CA PHE A 95 17.28 1.05 3.61
C PHE A 95 17.64 1.70 4.96
N GLU A 96 16.66 2.10 5.76
CA GLU A 96 16.85 2.74 7.06
C GLU A 96 16.50 1.80 8.20
N GLY A 97 17.12 2.02 9.37
CA GLY A 97 16.96 1.14 10.53
C GLY A 97 17.33 -0.31 10.20
N GLU A 98 16.48 -1.25 10.62
CA GLU A 98 16.62 -2.67 10.30
C GLU A 98 16.10 -3.04 8.91
N GLY A 99 15.45 -2.10 8.20
CA GLY A 99 14.82 -2.35 6.90
C GLY A 99 13.65 -3.33 6.94
N ASN A 100 13.08 -3.59 8.12
CA ASN A 100 11.97 -4.55 8.31
C ASN A 100 10.60 -3.97 7.94
N ASP A 101 10.50 -2.64 7.86
CA ASP A 101 9.29 -1.91 7.50
C ASP A 101 9.50 -1.15 6.17
N SER A 102 8.46 -1.10 5.34
CA SER A 102 8.40 -0.22 4.17
C SER A 102 7.04 0.44 4.09
N ALA A 103 7.01 1.73 3.81
CA ALA A 103 5.76 2.47 3.69
C ALA A 103 5.89 3.63 2.73
N TRP A 104 4.83 3.89 1.99
CA TRP A 104 4.73 5.01 1.07
C TRP A 104 3.29 5.48 0.94
N MET A 105 3.15 6.72 0.48
CA MET A 105 1.87 7.34 0.16
C MET A 105 1.92 7.97 -1.22
N TYR A 106 0.86 7.79 -2.00
CA TYR A 106 0.55 8.63 -3.15
C TYR A 106 -0.57 9.60 -2.76
N LEU A 107 -0.49 10.86 -3.16
CA LEU A 107 -1.51 11.87 -2.90
C LEU A 107 -1.86 12.60 -4.21
N SER A 108 -3.14 12.85 -4.47
CA SER A 108 -3.55 13.66 -5.60
C SER A 108 -3.04 15.09 -5.44
N THR A 109 -2.82 15.78 -6.56
CA THR A 109 -2.25 17.15 -6.57
C THR A 109 -3.12 18.17 -5.84
N ASP A 110 -4.42 17.90 -5.68
CA ASP A 110 -5.36 18.72 -4.91
C ASP A 110 -5.48 18.31 -3.43
N GLY A 111 -4.72 17.29 -3.01
CA GLY A 111 -4.71 16.77 -1.64
C GLY A 111 -5.99 16.05 -1.21
N ARG A 112 -6.91 15.73 -2.14
CA ARG A 112 -8.23 15.18 -1.82
C ARG A 112 -8.29 13.65 -1.78
N ALA A 113 -7.43 12.97 -2.53
CA ALA A 113 -7.40 11.52 -2.61
C ALA A 113 -5.98 11.01 -2.39
N GLY A 114 -5.84 9.91 -1.66
CA GLY A 114 -4.54 9.32 -1.36
C GLY A 114 -4.58 7.80 -1.32
N VAL A 115 -3.40 7.20 -1.38
CA VAL A 115 -3.21 5.75 -1.22
C VAL A 115 -2.00 5.54 -0.33
N VAL A 116 -2.19 4.94 0.83
CA VAL A 116 -1.12 4.62 1.77
C VAL A 116 -0.90 3.11 1.74
N THR A 117 0.35 2.67 1.64
CA THR A 117 0.71 1.25 1.73
C THR A 117 1.78 1.05 2.78
N TYR A 118 1.63 -0.01 3.58
CA TYR A 118 2.60 -0.45 4.57
C TYR A 118 2.88 -1.94 4.39
N VAL A 119 4.15 -2.32 4.50
CA VAL A 119 4.62 -3.71 4.40
C VAL A 119 5.58 -3.97 5.55
N HIS A 120 5.36 -5.07 6.26
CA HIS A 120 6.22 -5.60 7.31
C HIS A 120 6.84 -6.94 6.87
N VAL A 121 8.16 -7.05 6.92
CA VAL A 121 8.88 -8.16 6.29
C VAL A 121 8.98 -9.38 7.20
N LEU A 122 9.55 -9.26 8.40
CA LEU A 122 9.74 -10.36 9.34
C LEU A 122 8.92 -10.13 10.59
N ALA A 123 8.05 -11.08 10.95
CA ALA A 123 7.30 -11.01 12.20
C ALA A 123 8.22 -11.07 13.41
N ILE A 124 7.98 -10.21 14.40
CA ILE A 124 8.74 -10.15 15.64
C ILE A 124 7.87 -10.64 16.80
N ALA A 125 8.40 -11.56 17.60
CA ALA A 125 7.70 -12.06 18.78
C ALA A 125 7.56 -10.95 19.83
N ASN A 126 6.35 -10.77 20.36
CA ASN A 126 6.03 -9.70 21.32
C ASN A 126 6.45 -8.31 20.82
N ASP A 127 6.20 -8.03 19.53
CA ASP A 127 6.54 -6.72 18.95
C ASP A 127 5.73 -5.59 19.61
N ALA A 128 6.35 -4.41 19.68
CA ALA A 128 5.70 -3.22 20.17
C ALA A 128 4.64 -2.73 19.18
N ALA A 129 3.57 -2.10 19.69
CA ALA A 129 2.60 -1.44 18.83
C ALA A 129 3.25 -0.29 18.06
N ARG A 130 3.02 -0.23 16.75
CA ARG A 130 3.61 0.77 15.85
C ARG A 130 2.54 1.71 15.32
N ARG A 131 2.95 2.95 15.04
CA ARG A 131 2.12 3.92 14.32
C ARG A 131 2.80 4.34 13.03
N LEU A 132 1.99 4.54 12.00
CA LEU A 132 2.43 5.10 10.72
C LEU A 132 1.91 6.53 10.59
N CYS A 133 2.79 7.50 10.76
CA CYS A 133 2.47 8.90 10.50
C CYS A 133 2.47 9.17 9.00
N LEU A 134 1.44 9.88 8.54
CA LEU A 134 1.33 10.37 7.18
C LEU A 134 1.98 11.75 7.06
N THR A 135 1.97 12.33 5.86
CA THR A 135 2.52 13.67 5.59
C THR A 135 1.67 14.40 4.55
N ALA A 136 1.94 15.69 4.34
CA ALA A 136 1.36 16.50 3.26
C ALA A 136 -0.18 16.61 3.24
N LEU A 137 -0.87 16.28 4.33
CA LEU A 137 -2.33 16.43 4.44
C LEU A 137 -2.71 17.81 4.95
N GLU A 138 -3.86 18.34 4.50
CA GLU A 138 -4.48 19.51 5.12
C GLU A 138 -4.85 19.20 6.58
N ARG A 139 -4.39 20.01 7.53
CA ARG A 139 -4.40 19.70 8.97
C ARG A 139 -5.80 19.60 9.53
N GLU A 140 -6.67 20.54 9.17
CA GLU A 140 -8.02 20.67 9.71
C GLU A 140 -9.06 19.87 8.90
N ALA A 141 -8.67 19.31 7.75
CA ALA A 141 -9.56 18.49 6.95
C ALA A 141 -9.75 17.11 7.59
N SER A 142 -10.96 16.56 7.45
CA SER A 142 -11.26 15.17 7.81
C SER A 142 -10.99 14.27 6.61
N TYR A 143 -10.35 13.13 6.86
CA TYR A 143 -10.09 12.11 5.84
C TYR A 143 -10.68 10.77 6.27
N ARG A 144 -11.35 10.10 5.34
CA ARG A 144 -11.71 8.69 5.45
C ARG A 144 -10.53 7.84 4.98
N LEU A 145 -10.10 6.93 5.83
CA LEU A 145 -9.18 5.83 5.49
C LEU A 145 -10.02 4.58 5.31
N GLU A 146 -9.90 3.92 4.16
CA GLU A 146 -10.68 2.75 3.81
C GLU A 146 -9.77 1.62 3.31
N GLU A 147 -9.91 0.44 3.89
CA GLU A 147 -9.27 -0.79 3.39
C GLU A 147 -10.14 -1.45 2.30
N MET A 148 -9.53 -2.36 1.54
CA MET A 148 -10.21 -3.07 0.44
C MET A 148 -11.41 -3.91 0.90
N ASP A 149 -11.45 -4.32 2.17
CA ASP A 149 -12.57 -5.06 2.76
C ASP A 149 -13.74 -4.16 3.22
N GLY A 150 -13.62 -2.84 3.02
CA GLY A 150 -14.61 -1.83 3.38
C GLY A 150 -14.49 -1.32 4.81
N ALA A 151 -13.57 -1.85 5.62
CA ALA A 151 -13.28 -1.28 6.93
C ALA A 151 -12.79 0.16 6.76
N SER A 152 -13.42 1.12 7.44
CA SER A 152 -13.05 2.52 7.31
C SER A 152 -13.11 3.28 8.62
N VAL A 153 -12.31 4.35 8.68
CA VAL A 153 -12.20 5.23 9.83
C VAL A 153 -11.97 6.66 9.38
N VAL A 154 -12.56 7.63 10.08
CA VAL A 154 -12.35 9.06 9.82
C VAL A 154 -11.40 9.64 10.85
N ARG A 155 -10.41 10.40 10.39
CA ARG A 155 -9.41 11.11 11.22
C ARG A 155 -9.11 12.46 10.60
N SER A 156 -8.76 13.44 11.43
CA SER A 156 -8.24 14.71 10.91
C SER A 156 -6.85 14.55 10.29
N GLY A 157 -6.47 15.44 9.39
CA GLY A 157 -5.12 15.46 8.80
C GLY A 157 -4.05 15.67 9.87
N SER A 158 -4.32 16.48 10.90
CA SER A 158 -3.42 16.67 12.04
C SER A 158 -3.20 15.39 12.84
N GLU A 159 -4.26 14.62 13.15
CA GLU A 159 -4.14 13.31 13.80
C GLU A 159 -3.32 12.33 12.95
N LEU A 160 -3.56 12.28 11.64
CA LEU A 160 -2.85 11.36 10.74
C LEU A 160 -1.35 11.69 10.62
N MET A 161 -0.98 12.97 10.68
CA MET A 161 0.41 13.40 10.58
C MET A 161 1.15 13.36 11.92
N GLN A 162 0.47 13.61 13.05
CA GLN A 162 1.13 13.73 14.36
C GLN A 162 1.02 12.47 15.22
N ILE A 163 -0.12 11.78 15.16
CA ILE A 163 -0.37 10.55 15.91
C ILE A 163 -0.17 9.33 15.00
N GLY A 164 -0.72 9.38 13.78
CA GLY A 164 -0.60 8.31 12.79
C GLY A 164 -1.58 7.15 12.97
N ILE A 165 -1.60 6.29 11.97
CA ILE A 165 -2.43 5.09 11.90
C ILE A 165 -1.85 4.05 12.85
N LEU A 166 -2.68 3.49 13.74
CA LEU A 166 -2.27 2.34 14.55
C LEU A 166 -2.17 1.12 13.63
N LEU A 167 -0.96 0.57 13.51
CA LEU A 167 -0.72 -0.59 12.66
C LEU A 167 -1.22 -1.87 13.35
N PRO A 168 -1.85 -2.80 12.62
CA PRO A 168 -2.31 -4.06 13.20
C PRO A 168 -1.14 -4.91 13.72
N VAL A 169 -1.43 -5.76 14.72
CA VAL A 169 -0.46 -6.73 15.21
C VAL A 169 -0.14 -7.71 14.09
N VAL A 170 1.13 -7.76 13.70
CA VAL A 170 1.58 -8.61 12.60
C VAL A 170 1.73 -10.05 13.08
N ARG A 171 1.12 -10.99 12.36
CA ARG A 171 1.35 -12.43 12.53
C ARG A 171 1.80 -13.01 11.20
N GLY A 172 2.96 -13.68 11.22
CA GLY A 172 3.58 -14.22 10.02
C GLY A 172 4.37 -13.17 9.23
N ASP A 173 5.25 -13.67 8.36
CA ASP A 173 6.15 -12.83 7.57
C ASP A 173 5.41 -12.20 6.36
N PHE A 174 6.01 -11.14 5.82
CA PHE A 174 5.64 -10.49 4.57
C PHE A 174 4.18 -10.03 4.53
N GLN A 175 3.72 -9.38 5.59
CA GLN A 175 2.35 -8.90 5.73
C GLN A 175 2.24 -7.45 5.27
N SER A 176 1.05 -7.06 4.78
CA SER A 176 0.84 -5.72 4.25
C SER A 176 -0.57 -5.20 4.44
N TRP A 177 -0.67 -3.87 4.48
CA TRP A 177 -1.90 -3.10 4.61
C TRP A 177 -1.91 -1.96 3.62
N MET A 178 -3.09 -1.60 3.14
CA MET A 178 -3.28 -0.51 2.20
C MET A 178 -4.58 0.20 2.52
N TRP A 179 -4.52 1.53 2.55
CA TRP A 179 -5.67 2.39 2.78
C TRP A 179 -5.84 3.36 1.62
N ARG A 180 -7.07 3.45 1.10
CA ARG A 180 -7.50 4.59 0.29
C ARG A 180 -7.86 5.73 1.24
N LEU A 181 -7.33 6.92 0.96
CA LEU A 181 -7.60 8.15 1.67
C LEU A 181 -8.54 9.01 0.83
N GLU A 182 -9.60 9.54 1.42
CA GLU A 182 -10.52 10.48 0.79
C GLU A 182 -10.81 11.64 1.73
N ARG A 183 -10.54 12.88 1.29
CA ARG A 183 -10.91 14.10 2.03
C ARG A 183 -12.42 14.25 2.01
N LEU A 184 -13.00 14.39 3.20
CA LEU A 184 -14.40 14.71 3.37
C LEU A 184 -14.54 16.22 3.40
N ASP A 185 -15.34 16.77 2.50
CA ASP A 185 -15.73 18.17 2.60
C ASP A 185 -16.73 18.33 3.75
N GLU A 186 -16.60 19.41 4.50
CA GLU A 186 -17.68 19.83 5.39
C GLU A 186 -18.91 20.08 4.53
N THR A 187 -19.96 19.27 4.68
CA THR A 187 -21.31 19.71 4.34
C THR A 187 -21.58 20.96 5.16
N ARG A 188 -21.36 22.13 4.58
CA ARG A 188 -21.96 23.37 5.06
C ARG A 188 -23.46 23.13 5.05
N GLY A 189 -24.02 22.83 6.22
CA GLY A 189 -25.45 22.90 6.43
C GLY A 189 -25.91 24.28 5.99
N VAL A 190 -26.79 24.30 4.99
CA VAL A 190 -27.57 25.47 4.59
C VAL A 190 -28.53 25.82 5.72
#